data_AF-A0A5K0XZT3-F1
#
_entry.id   AF-A0A5K0XZT3-F1
#
_cell.length_a   1.000
_cell.length_b   1.000
_cell.length_c   1.000
_cell.angle_alpha   90.00
_cell.angle_beta   90.00
_cell.angle_gamma   90.00
#
_symmetry.space_group_name_H-M   'P 1'
#
loop_
_entity.id
_entity.type
_entity.pdbx_description
1 polymer ?
#
loop_
_entity_poly.entity_id
_entity_poly.type
_entity_poly.pdbx_seq_one_letter_code
_entity_poly.pdbx_strand_id
1 'polypeptide(L)'
;MTGGVAYTRRKIIEKRGRPSDCGSEYRKEDAGRNPPEDEAAEPSTGTPEMGCFDCEVFISFRGNDTRKGFTSHLHKELESRGIPTFIDSERLEKGRRISDLFKWIEGSKIFMPIFSKNYAESKWCLGEIAKMVEINKREGDQRRPIIPIFYDVPPDDVRDCRASFEEAFEKHQHDIELGEEQINEWKVAVTEAGKISGYCLSETEG
;
A
#
# COMPACT_ATOMS: atom_id res chain seq x y z
N MET A 1 -12.83 7.11 -58.00
CA MET A 1 -13.01 8.53 -57.62
C MET A 1 -13.98 8.60 -56.46
N THR A 2 -13.45 8.83 -55.26
CA THR A 2 -14.08 9.39 -54.05
C THR A 2 -12.87 9.71 -53.16
N GLY A 3 -12.53 10.95 -52.80
CA GLY A 3 -13.37 11.96 -52.19
C GLY A 3 -13.12 11.88 -50.68
N GLY A 4 -12.08 12.58 -50.19
CA GLY A 4 -11.61 12.50 -48.80
C GLY A 4 -12.41 13.37 -47.83
N VAL A 5 -12.13 13.20 -46.53
CA VAL A 5 -12.34 14.24 -45.50
C VAL A 5 -11.31 14.03 -44.39
N ALA A 6 -10.55 15.09 -44.10
CA ALA A 6 -9.63 15.19 -42.97
C ALA A 6 -10.40 15.39 -41.66
N TYR A 7 -9.85 14.91 -40.54
CA TYR A 7 -10.28 15.39 -39.23
C TYR A 7 -9.12 15.65 -38.27
N THR A 8 -9.31 16.72 -37.52
CA THR A 8 -8.33 17.64 -36.95
C THR A 8 -7.84 17.26 -35.55
N ARG A 9 -6.56 17.60 -35.31
CA ARG A 9 -5.83 17.54 -34.04
C ARG A 9 -6.43 18.52 -33.02
N ARG A 10 -6.99 18.03 -31.90
CA ARG A 10 -7.36 18.89 -30.75
C ARG A 10 -6.15 19.09 -29.84
N LYS A 11 -5.79 20.36 -29.60
CA LYS A 11 -4.95 20.81 -28.50
C LYS A 11 -5.80 20.83 -27.22
N ILE A 12 -5.31 20.27 -26.12
CA ILE A 12 -5.85 20.54 -24.78
C ILE A 12 -4.88 21.48 -24.08
N ILE A 13 -5.46 22.57 -23.57
CA ILE A 13 -4.81 23.70 -22.92
C ILE A 13 -4.60 23.38 -21.44
N GLU A 14 -3.40 23.67 -20.95
CA GLU A 14 -2.95 23.67 -19.57
C GLU A 14 -3.78 24.65 -18.73
N LYS A 15 -4.37 24.21 -17.61
CA LYS A 15 -4.76 25.09 -16.51
C LYS A 15 -4.03 24.66 -15.25
N ARG A 16 -3.04 25.48 -14.88
CA ARG A 16 -2.29 25.44 -13.62
C ARG A 16 -3.22 25.86 -12.48
N GLY A 17 -3.45 24.96 -11.54
CA GLY A 17 -3.94 25.29 -10.20
C GLY A 17 -2.77 25.21 -9.22
N ARG A 18 -2.50 26.30 -8.49
CA ARG A 18 -1.54 26.32 -7.37
C ARG A 18 -2.05 25.42 -6.23
N PRO A 19 -1.20 24.61 -5.60
CA PRO A 19 -1.46 24.13 -4.24
C PRO A 19 -1.41 25.32 -3.28
N SER A 20 -2.42 25.43 -2.43
CA SER A 20 -2.57 26.43 -1.38
C SER A 20 -1.55 26.22 -0.26
N ASP A 21 -0.78 27.27 0.03
CA ASP A 21 0.05 27.40 1.23
C ASP A 21 -0.81 27.30 2.50
N CYS A 22 -0.49 26.36 3.39
CA CYS A 22 -0.99 26.37 4.76
C CYS A 22 0.05 27.10 5.63
N GLY A 23 -0.07 28.43 5.68
CA GLY A 23 0.72 29.29 6.56
C GLY A 23 0.13 29.31 7.97
N SER A 24 0.94 28.98 8.96
CA SER A 24 0.65 29.18 10.38
C SER A 24 0.87 30.64 10.78
N GLU A 25 -0.16 31.32 11.28
CA GLU A 25 0.00 32.57 12.03
C GLU A 25 -0.53 32.41 13.47
N TYR A 26 0.39 32.42 14.44
CA TYR A 26 0.10 32.63 15.85
C TYR A 26 -0.03 34.14 16.10
N ARG A 27 -1.09 34.57 16.80
CA ARG A 27 -1.20 35.91 17.39
C ARG A 27 -1.61 35.81 18.85
N LYS A 28 -0.86 36.51 19.72
CA LYS A 28 -1.10 36.67 21.18
C LYS A 28 -1.92 37.94 21.47
N GLU A 29 -2.33 38.05 22.75
CA GLU A 29 -2.92 39.18 23.53
C GLU A 29 -4.44 39.06 23.79
N ASP A 30 -5.05 39.39 24.94
CA ASP A 30 -4.68 39.48 26.37
C ASP A 30 -5.99 39.70 27.20
N ALA A 31 -6.00 39.20 28.45
CA ALA A 31 -6.79 39.58 29.65
C ALA A 31 -8.31 39.94 29.62
N GLY A 32 -9.13 39.10 30.29
CA GLY A 32 -9.92 39.52 31.49
C GLY A 32 -11.45 39.77 31.41
N ARG A 33 -12.29 38.74 31.67
CA ARG A 33 -13.54 38.78 32.50
C ARG A 33 -14.24 37.41 32.56
N ASN A 34 -14.75 37.00 33.74
CA ASN A 34 -15.73 35.91 33.97
C ASN A 34 -16.89 36.46 34.84
N PRO A 35 -18.05 35.77 35.01
CA PRO A 35 -18.92 35.02 34.09
C PRO A 35 -20.40 35.53 34.18
N PRO A 36 -21.40 34.83 33.63
CA PRO A 36 -22.22 34.00 34.52
C PRO A 36 -22.58 32.61 33.94
N GLU A 37 -23.01 31.76 34.87
CA GLU A 37 -23.33 30.33 34.78
C GLU A 37 -24.64 30.09 34.01
N ASP A 38 -24.61 29.20 33.01
CA ASP A 38 -25.58 28.12 32.75
C ASP A 38 -25.36 27.52 31.34
N GLU A 39 -25.64 26.21 31.22
CA GLU A 39 -25.51 25.31 30.06
C GLU A 39 -24.15 24.65 29.81
N ALA A 40 -24.04 23.42 30.33
CA ALA A 40 -23.05 22.43 29.94
C ALA A 40 -23.27 21.99 28.49
N ALA A 41 -22.51 22.56 27.56
CA ALA A 41 -22.22 21.96 26.26
C ALA A 41 -20.83 21.33 26.33
N GLU A 42 -20.78 20.01 26.40
CA GLU A 42 -19.57 19.21 26.27
C GLU A 42 -18.77 19.66 25.03
N PRO A 43 -17.48 20.02 25.15
CA PRO A 43 -16.68 20.29 23.98
C PRO A 43 -16.52 18.96 23.25
N SER A 44 -17.20 18.83 22.10
CA SER A 44 -16.89 17.83 21.12
C SER A 44 -15.43 18.04 20.74
N THR A 45 -14.57 17.25 21.37
CA THR A 45 -13.22 17.00 20.92
C THR A 45 -13.39 16.29 19.60
N GLY A 46 -13.57 17.10 18.55
CA GLY A 46 -13.42 16.66 17.18
C GLY A 46 -12.01 16.13 17.10
N THR A 47 -11.86 14.83 17.29
CA THR A 47 -10.72 14.09 16.78
C THR A 47 -10.55 14.57 15.35
N PRO A 48 -9.39 15.14 14.98
CA PRO A 48 -9.18 15.51 13.59
C PRO A 48 -9.45 14.25 12.81
N GLU A 49 -10.45 14.28 11.93
CA GLU A 49 -10.73 13.17 11.04
C GLU A 49 -9.41 12.83 10.36
N MET A 50 -8.92 11.65 10.71
CA MET A 50 -7.53 11.30 10.59
C MET A 50 -7.25 11.00 9.13
N GLY A 51 -6.81 12.02 8.40
CA GLY A 51 -6.05 11.91 7.16
C GLY A 51 -6.82 11.37 5.96
N CYS A 52 -6.77 12.11 4.87
CA CYS A 52 -6.98 11.58 3.53
C CYS A 52 -5.99 10.42 3.30
N PHE A 53 -6.50 9.18 3.25
CA PHE A 53 -5.73 7.96 2.97
C PHE A 53 -5.38 7.84 1.47
N ASP A 54 -5.11 8.96 0.80
CA ASP A 54 -4.82 8.99 -0.64
C ASP A 54 -3.33 8.73 -0.86
N CYS A 55 -2.96 7.46 -0.95
CA CYS A 55 -1.70 7.07 -1.55
C CYS A 55 -1.95 6.62 -3.00
N GLU A 56 -0.96 6.84 -3.86
CA GLU A 56 -1.00 6.31 -5.22
C GLU A 56 -0.52 4.86 -5.24
N VAL A 57 0.54 4.55 -4.49
CA VAL A 57 1.16 3.22 -4.44
C VAL A 57 1.16 2.69 -3.01
N PHE A 58 0.74 1.44 -2.84
CA PHE A 58 0.95 0.65 -1.62
C PHE A 58 2.04 -0.38 -1.87
N ILE A 59 3.12 -0.33 -1.07
CA ILE A 59 4.22 -1.28 -1.12
C ILE A 59 4.12 -2.24 0.06
N SER A 60 3.96 -3.53 -0.27
CA SER A 60 4.02 -4.63 0.70
C SER A 60 5.36 -5.34 0.58
N PHE A 61 6.06 -5.54 1.70
CA PHE A 61 7.37 -6.17 1.64
C PHE A 61 7.82 -6.76 2.97
N ARG A 62 8.74 -7.72 2.89
CA ARG A 62 9.39 -8.28 4.08
C ARG A 62 10.42 -7.31 4.64
N GLY A 63 10.10 -6.72 5.79
CA GLY A 63 10.93 -5.72 6.45
C GLY A 63 12.36 -6.16 6.78
N ASN A 64 12.60 -7.45 7.00
CA ASN A 64 13.94 -7.97 7.27
C ASN A 64 14.77 -8.16 5.99
N ASP A 65 14.12 -8.36 4.85
CA ASP A 65 14.79 -8.74 3.61
C ASP A 65 15.22 -7.49 2.83
N THR A 66 14.31 -6.52 2.63
CA THR A 66 14.53 -5.44 1.65
C THR A 66 14.47 -4.02 2.21
N ARG A 67 14.17 -3.82 3.51
CA ARG A 67 13.94 -2.48 4.11
C ARG A 67 15.11 -1.52 3.90
N LYS A 68 16.33 -1.95 4.21
CA LYS A 68 17.52 -1.08 4.18
C LYS A 68 18.17 -0.98 2.80
N GLY A 69 17.80 -1.87 1.87
CA GLY A 69 18.31 -1.92 0.52
C GLY A 69 17.24 -1.43 -0.45
N PHE A 70 16.84 -2.32 -1.36
CA PHE A 70 15.93 -2.04 -2.47
C PHE A 70 14.70 -1.20 -2.11
N THR A 71 13.94 -1.58 -1.08
CA THR A 71 12.67 -0.89 -0.76
C THR A 71 12.89 0.55 -0.33
N SER A 72 13.97 0.85 0.40
CA SER A 72 14.29 2.25 0.78
C SER A 72 14.64 3.11 -0.42
N HIS A 73 15.38 2.57 -1.39
CA HIS A 73 15.75 3.27 -2.61
C HIS A 73 14.54 3.49 -3.52
N LEU A 74 13.73 2.44 -3.71
CA LEU A 74 12.49 2.52 -4.48
C LEU A 74 11.54 3.59 -3.93
N HIS A 75 11.32 3.59 -2.62
CA HIS A 75 10.47 4.58 -1.98
C HIS A 75 10.98 6.01 -2.16
N LYS A 76 12.29 6.23 -1.90
CA LYS A 76 12.91 7.54 -2.09
C LYS A 76 12.77 8.04 -3.52
N GLU A 77 12.90 7.15 -4.51
CA GLU A 77 12.74 7.51 -5.92
C GLU A 77 11.28 7.87 -6.24
N LEU A 78 10.29 7.11 -5.75
CA LEU A 78 8.87 7.42 -5.91
C LEU A 78 8.52 8.78 -5.27
N GLU A 79 8.99 9.03 -4.05
CA GLU A 79 8.82 10.31 -3.37
C GLU A 79 9.46 11.47 -4.15
N SER A 80 10.67 11.28 -4.68
CA SER A 80 11.36 12.31 -5.46
C SER A 80 10.62 12.69 -6.75
N ARG A 81 9.79 11.77 -7.27
CA ARG A 81 8.91 11.98 -8.42
C ARG A 81 7.53 12.51 -8.05
N GLY A 82 7.29 12.74 -6.76
CA GLY A 82 6.01 13.24 -6.25
C GLY A 82 4.89 12.20 -6.28
N ILE A 83 5.21 10.90 -6.23
CA ILE A 83 4.24 9.80 -6.22
C ILE A 83 3.96 9.43 -4.74
N PRO A 84 2.77 9.77 -4.19
CA PRO A 84 2.45 9.45 -2.80
C PRO A 84 2.47 7.93 -2.59
N THR A 85 3.33 7.46 -1.70
CA THR A 85 3.55 6.02 -1.50
C THR A 85 3.38 5.68 -0.03
N PHE A 86 2.58 4.66 0.26
CA PHE A 86 2.56 4.03 1.56
C PHE A 86 3.46 2.80 1.52
N ILE A 87 4.42 2.74 2.44
CA ILE A 87 5.22 1.55 2.68
C ILE A 87 4.71 0.87 3.94
N ASP A 88 4.27 -0.37 3.81
CA ASP A 88 3.98 -1.17 4.98
C ASP A 88 5.20 -1.99 5.40
N SER A 89 5.66 -1.76 6.62
CA SER A 89 6.81 -2.49 7.13
C SER A 89 6.51 -3.00 8.52
N GLU A 90 6.88 -4.25 8.80
CA GLU A 90 6.66 -4.92 10.10
C GLU A 90 7.14 -4.15 11.37
N ARG A 91 7.99 -3.14 11.20
CA ARG A 91 8.44 -2.26 12.31
C ARG A 91 7.49 -1.09 12.55
N LEU A 92 6.79 -0.60 11.53
CA LEU A 92 5.80 0.47 11.60
C LEU A 92 4.48 -0.01 12.22
N GLU A 93 4.18 -1.31 12.09
CA GLU A 93 2.97 -1.94 12.65
C GLU A 93 2.97 -2.10 14.16
N LYS A 94 4.15 -2.19 14.81
CA LYS A 94 4.23 -2.33 16.27
C LYS A 94 3.58 -1.15 17.04
N GLY A 95 3.17 -0.08 16.34
CA GLY A 95 2.42 1.04 16.90
C GLY A 95 1.16 1.47 16.14
N ARG A 96 0.73 0.79 15.05
CA ARG A 96 -0.51 1.13 14.31
C ARG A 96 -1.56 0.03 14.43
N ARG A 97 -2.84 0.41 14.40
CA ARG A 97 -3.95 -0.57 14.40
C ARG A 97 -4.03 -1.24 13.02
N ILE A 98 -4.28 -2.55 12.99
CA ILE A 98 -4.60 -3.33 11.77
C ILE A 98 -5.66 -2.62 10.91
N SER A 99 -6.68 -2.04 11.56
CA SER A 99 -7.75 -1.31 10.89
C SER A 99 -7.28 -0.11 10.07
N ASP A 100 -6.16 0.51 10.44
CA ASP A 100 -5.65 1.68 9.73
C ASP A 100 -4.81 1.26 8.52
N LEU A 101 -4.16 0.09 8.58
CA LEU A 101 -3.48 -0.45 7.42
C LEU A 101 -4.45 -0.71 6.26
N PHE A 102 -5.55 -1.42 6.54
CA PHE A 102 -6.48 -1.77 5.47
C PHE A 102 -7.10 -0.55 4.80
N LYS A 103 -7.18 0.60 5.49
CA LYS A 103 -7.57 1.87 4.88
C LYS A 103 -6.54 2.38 3.87
N TRP A 104 -5.24 2.23 4.15
CA TRP A 104 -4.19 2.58 3.18
C TRP A 104 -4.23 1.66 1.94
N ILE A 105 -4.45 0.36 2.13
CA ILE A 105 -4.63 -0.56 1.00
C ILE A 105 -5.89 -0.17 0.21
N GLU A 106 -7.03 0.03 0.88
CA GLU A 106 -8.29 0.41 0.23
C GLU A 106 -8.24 1.80 -0.43
N GLY A 107 -7.40 2.73 0.05
CA GLY A 107 -7.19 4.06 -0.56
C GLY A 107 -6.16 4.08 -1.69
N SER A 108 -5.30 3.07 -1.81
CA SER A 108 -4.21 3.05 -2.79
C SER A 108 -4.66 2.70 -4.19
N LYS A 109 -4.05 3.28 -5.23
CA LYS A 109 -4.43 3.04 -6.63
C LYS A 109 -3.65 1.89 -7.28
N ILE A 110 -2.45 1.61 -6.78
CA ILE A 110 -1.54 0.58 -7.28
C ILE A 110 -1.03 -0.24 -6.10
N PHE A 111 -0.97 -1.55 -6.29
CA PHE A 111 -0.45 -2.52 -5.33
C PHE A 111 0.90 -3.05 -5.80
N MET A 112 1.90 -3.04 -4.94
CA MET A 112 3.26 -3.45 -5.29
C MET A 112 3.82 -4.41 -4.23
N PRO A 113 3.50 -5.71 -4.31
CA PRO A 113 4.14 -6.71 -3.46
C PRO A 113 5.57 -6.98 -3.90
N ILE A 114 6.51 -6.88 -2.96
CA ILE A 114 7.92 -7.23 -3.14
C ILE A 114 8.15 -8.60 -2.53
N PHE A 115 7.92 -9.64 -3.32
CA PHE A 115 8.19 -11.02 -2.94
C PHE A 115 9.69 -11.20 -2.75
N SER A 116 10.06 -11.69 -1.58
CA SER A 116 11.43 -11.95 -1.15
C SER A 116 11.45 -13.26 -0.39
N LYS A 117 12.64 -13.80 -0.14
CA LYS A 117 12.83 -15.15 0.42
C LYS A 117 11.94 -15.42 1.64
N ASN A 118 11.84 -14.48 2.57
CA ASN A 118 11.12 -14.67 3.82
C ASN A 118 9.74 -13.98 3.85
N TYR A 119 9.23 -13.53 2.69
CA TYR A 119 7.94 -12.81 2.60
C TYR A 119 6.79 -13.59 3.24
N ALA A 120 6.67 -14.87 2.91
CA ALA A 120 5.60 -15.73 3.43
C ALA A 120 5.75 -16.10 4.91
N GLU A 121 6.88 -15.83 5.56
CA GLU A 121 7.01 -16.05 7.01
C GLU A 121 6.18 -15.04 7.82
N SER A 122 5.89 -13.87 7.24
CA SER A 122 5.11 -12.83 7.87
C SER A 122 3.61 -13.05 7.61
N LYS A 123 2.86 -13.45 8.67
CA LYS A 123 1.39 -13.48 8.65
C LYS A 123 0.80 -12.16 8.14
N TRP A 124 1.49 -11.06 8.43
CA TRP A 124 1.09 -9.73 8.03
C TRP A 124 1.25 -9.49 6.52
N CYS A 125 2.42 -9.77 5.95
CA CYS A 125 2.62 -9.69 4.49
C CYS A 125 1.66 -10.62 3.71
N LEU A 126 1.30 -11.76 4.30
CA LEU A 126 0.28 -12.68 3.77
C LEU A 126 -1.14 -12.08 3.83
N GLY A 127 -1.50 -11.42 4.92
CA GLY A 127 -2.77 -10.68 5.03
C GLY A 127 -2.85 -9.50 4.06
N GLU A 128 -1.76 -8.77 3.87
CA GLU A 128 -1.68 -7.67 2.90
C GLU A 128 -1.92 -8.16 1.46
N ILE A 129 -1.24 -9.22 1.03
CA ILE A 129 -1.41 -9.76 -0.33
C ILE A 129 -2.81 -10.34 -0.54
N ALA A 130 -3.38 -11.00 0.47
CA ALA A 130 -4.77 -11.44 0.43
C ALA A 130 -5.72 -10.26 0.20
N LYS A 131 -5.53 -9.16 0.94
CA LYS A 131 -6.36 -7.97 0.78
C LYS A 131 -6.20 -7.30 -0.60
N MET A 132 -4.97 -7.19 -1.10
CA MET A 132 -4.70 -6.64 -2.43
C MET A 132 -5.36 -7.46 -3.54
N VAL A 133 -5.28 -8.79 -3.46
CA VAL A 133 -5.91 -9.70 -4.43
C VAL A 133 -7.44 -9.71 -4.30
N GLU A 134 -7.99 -9.66 -3.08
CA GLU A 134 -9.43 -9.50 -2.83
C GLU A 134 -9.97 -8.24 -3.53
N ILE A 135 -9.33 -7.09 -3.29
CA ILE A 135 -9.70 -5.82 -3.90
C ILE A 135 -9.61 -5.90 -5.44
N ASN A 136 -8.49 -6.38 -5.97
CA ASN A 136 -8.27 -6.51 -7.41
C ASN A 136 -9.37 -7.35 -8.07
N LYS A 137 -9.81 -8.44 -7.43
CA LYS A 137 -10.88 -9.30 -7.94
C LYS A 137 -12.25 -8.63 -7.81
N ARG A 138 -12.53 -7.99 -6.68
CA ARG A 138 -13.81 -7.33 -6.37
C ARG A 138 -14.14 -6.20 -7.36
N GLU A 139 -13.13 -5.53 -7.91
CA GLU A 139 -13.28 -4.36 -8.78
C GLU A 139 -13.47 -4.70 -10.27
N GLY A 140 -13.30 -5.95 -10.68
CA GLY A 140 -13.56 -6.42 -12.05
C GLY A 140 -12.83 -5.61 -13.12
N ASP A 141 -13.58 -4.97 -14.02
CA ASP A 141 -13.02 -4.14 -15.11
C ASP A 141 -12.31 -2.86 -14.63
N GLN A 142 -12.58 -2.44 -13.38
CA GLN A 142 -11.96 -1.27 -12.75
C GLN A 142 -10.85 -1.65 -11.78
N ARG A 143 -10.36 -2.90 -11.85
CA ARG A 143 -9.36 -3.41 -10.92
C ARG A 143 -8.10 -2.55 -10.86
N ARG A 144 -7.72 -2.19 -9.63
CA ARG A 144 -6.41 -1.62 -9.34
C ARG A 144 -5.29 -2.60 -9.69
N PRO A 145 -4.25 -2.19 -10.43
CA PRO A 145 -3.18 -3.09 -10.84
C PRO A 145 -2.35 -3.57 -9.65
N ILE A 146 -1.96 -4.84 -9.69
CA ILE A 146 -0.91 -5.43 -8.87
C ILE A 146 0.33 -5.53 -9.74
N ILE A 147 1.46 -4.99 -9.26
CA ILE A 147 2.76 -5.00 -9.93
C ILE A 147 3.73 -5.78 -9.03
N PRO A 148 3.89 -7.09 -9.22
CA PRO A 148 4.79 -7.88 -8.39
C PRO A 148 6.26 -7.59 -8.72
N ILE A 149 7.07 -7.52 -7.67
CA ILE A 149 8.53 -7.50 -7.74
C ILE A 149 9.03 -8.79 -7.10
N PHE A 150 9.79 -9.58 -7.84
CA PHE A 150 10.41 -10.83 -7.41
C PHE A 150 11.87 -10.54 -7.08
N TYR A 151 12.16 -10.33 -5.80
CA TYR A 151 13.47 -9.95 -5.27
C TYR A 151 14.23 -11.16 -4.74
N ASP A 152 15.26 -11.58 -5.46
CA ASP A 152 16.07 -12.79 -5.18
C ASP A 152 15.24 -14.06 -4.99
N VAL A 153 14.09 -14.11 -5.65
CA VAL A 153 13.21 -15.27 -5.67
C VAL A 153 12.75 -15.55 -7.10
N PRO A 154 12.76 -16.81 -7.57
CA PRO A 154 12.17 -17.16 -8.84
C PRO A 154 10.64 -16.93 -8.82
N PRO A 155 10.04 -16.31 -9.86
CA PRO A 155 8.59 -16.14 -9.94
C PRO A 155 7.81 -17.45 -9.85
N ASP A 156 8.36 -18.53 -10.40
CA ASP A 156 7.74 -19.86 -10.33
C ASP A 156 7.65 -20.37 -8.88
N ASP A 157 8.61 -20.05 -8.02
CA ASP A 157 8.56 -20.46 -6.61
C ASP A 157 7.50 -19.69 -5.83
N VAL A 158 7.25 -18.43 -6.20
CA VAL A 158 6.14 -17.64 -5.64
C VAL A 158 4.80 -18.17 -6.16
N ARG A 159 4.65 -18.33 -7.48
CA ARG A 159 3.41 -18.77 -8.11
C ARG A 159 2.99 -20.16 -7.64
N ASP A 160 3.94 -21.08 -7.55
CA ASP A 160 3.66 -22.47 -7.21
C ASP A 160 3.83 -22.72 -5.69
N CYS A 161 4.07 -21.65 -4.90
CA CYS A 161 4.30 -21.67 -3.44
C CYS A 161 5.32 -22.73 -3.01
N ARG A 162 6.50 -22.74 -3.64
CA ARG A 162 7.59 -23.71 -3.40
C ARG A 162 8.75 -23.10 -2.61
N ALA A 163 9.73 -23.93 -2.28
CA ALA A 163 10.97 -23.52 -1.61
C ALA A 163 10.67 -22.78 -0.30
N SER A 164 11.16 -21.56 -0.13
CA SER A 164 10.94 -20.81 1.12
C SER A 164 9.46 -20.48 1.39
N PHE A 165 8.61 -20.43 0.36
CA PHE A 165 7.17 -20.24 0.53
C PHE A 165 6.49 -21.50 1.08
N GLU A 166 6.91 -22.68 0.60
CA GLU A 166 6.43 -23.98 1.10
C GLU A 166 6.78 -24.14 2.57
N GLU A 167 8.05 -23.94 2.94
CA GLU A 167 8.52 -24.00 4.33
C GLU A 167 7.75 -23.02 5.24
N ALA A 168 7.47 -21.82 4.76
CA ALA A 168 6.71 -20.83 5.51
C ALA A 168 5.25 -21.27 5.73
N PHE A 169 4.59 -21.82 4.71
CA PHE A 169 3.23 -22.30 4.85
C PHE A 169 3.11 -23.56 5.70
N GLU A 170 4.09 -24.46 5.68
CA GLU A 170 4.16 -25.60 6.61
C GLU A 170 4.25 -25.12 8.06
N LYS A 171 5.09 -24.11 8.35
CA LYS A 171 5.16 -23.49 9.68
C LYS A 171 3.80 -22.93 10.11
N HIS A 172 3.10 -22.22 9.23
CA HIS A 172 1.77 -21.65 9.53
C HIS A 172 0.70 -22.72 9.79
N GLN A 173 0.78 -23.88 9.15
CA GLN A 173 -0.14 -25.00 9.41
C GLN A 173 -0.03 -25.56 10.84
N HIS A 174 1.09 -25.35 11.51
CA HIS A 174 1.28 -25.75 12.91
C HIS A 174 0.90 -24.65 13.91
N ASP A 175 0.47 -23.48 13.44
CA ASP A 175 0.06 -22.37 14.29
C ASP A 175 -1.42 -22.50 14.70
N ILE A 176 -1.67 -22.71 15.98
CA ILE A 176 -3.01 -22.93 16.53
C ILE A 176 -3.95 -21.72 16.41
N GLU A 177 -3.40 -20.52 16.17
CA GLU A 177 -4.19 -19.30 15.99
C GLU A 177 -4.70 -19.14 14.56
N LEU A 178 -4.20 -19.95 13.61
CA LEU A 178 -4.55 -19.88 12.19
C LEU A 178 -5.47 -21.03 11.81
N GLY A 179 -6.58 -20.69 11.13
CA GLY A 179 -7.46 -21.67 10.51
C GLY A 179 -6.93 -22.14 9.16
N GLU A 180 -7.22 -23.39 8.78
CA GLU A 180 -6.87 -23.93 7.46
C GLU A 180 -7.42 -23.07 6.31
N GLU A 181 -8.63 -22.51 6.48
CA GLU A 181 -9.26 -21.62 5.50
C GLU A 181 -8.42 -20.37 5.23
N GLN A 182 -7.92 -19.73 6.29
CA GLN A 182 -7.09 -18.53 6.19
C GLN A 182 -5.74 -18.83 5.53
N ILE A 183 -5.12 -19.97 5.88
CA ILE A 183 -3.87 -20.41 5.24
C ILE A 183 -4.09 -20.66 3.75
N ASN A 184 -5.21 -21.30 3.40
CA ASN A 184 -5.56 -21.55 2.01
C ASN A 184 -5.84 -20.25 1.25
N GLU A 185 -6.53 -19.28 1.86
CA GLU A 185 -6.75 -17.95 1.31
C GLU A 185 -5.41 -17.26 0.99
N TRP A 186 -4.45 -17.29 1.92
CA TRP A 186 -3.12 -16.73 1.73
C TRP A 186 -2.36 -17.42 0.60
N LYS A 187 -2.38 -18.76 0.55
CA LYS A 187 -1.76 -19.54 -0.54
C LYS A 187 -2.33 -19.15 -1.90
N VAL A 188 -3.66 -19.04 -1.99
CA VAL A 188 -4.35 -18.61 -3.22
C VAL A 188 -3.94 -17.19 -3.58
N ALA A 189 -3.90 -16.25 -2.64
CA ALA A 189 -3.51 -14.87 -2.92
C ALA A 189 -2.07 -14.76 -3.45
N VAL A 190 -1.11 -15.42 -2.81
CA VAL A 190 0.29 -15.46 -3.26
C VAL A 190 0.39 -16.08 -4.64
N THR A 191 -0.28 -17.22 -4.86
CA THR A 191 -0.31 -17.91 -6.15
C THR A 191 -0.85 -17.01 -7.26
N GLU A 192 -1.96 -16.32 -7.01
CA GLU A 192 -2.62 -15.46 -7.99
C GLU A 192 -1.78 -14.23 -8.33
N ALA A 193 -1.15 -13.60 -7.33
CA ALA A 193 -0.22 -12.50 -7.55
C ALA A 193 1.06 -12.96 -8.26
N GLY A 194 1.56 -14.16 -7.97
CA GLY A 194 2.71 -14.76 -8.64
C GLY A 194 2.48 -15.12 -10.12
N LYS A 195 1.22 -15.24 -10.55
CA LYS A 195 0.86 -15.40 -11.98
C LYS A 195 0.97 -14.11 -12.78
N ILE A 196 0.98 -12.95 -12.11
CA ILE A 196 1.00 -11.65 -12.76
C ILE A 196 2.42 -11.35 -13.25
N SER A 197 2.56 -10.87 -14.49
CA SER A 197 3.84 -10.40 -15.00
C SER A 197 4.41 -9.28 -14.14
N GLY A 198 5.67 -9.42 -13.73
CA GLY A 198 6.34 -8.49 -12.83
C GLY A 198 7.83 -8.31 -13.16
N TYR A 199 8.55 -7.71 -12.22
CA TYR A 199 9.99 -7.44 -12.35
C TYR A 199 10.80 -8.44 -11.54
N CYS A 200 11.75 -9.13 -12.17
CA CYS A 200 12.70 -10.00 -11.49
C CYS A 200 13.97 -9.21 -11.19
N LEU A 201 14.36 -9.15 -9.92
CA LEU A 201 15.57 -8.47 -9.46
C LEU A 201 16.43 -9.48 -8.71
N SER A 202 17.73 -9.44 -8.96
CA SER A 202 18.71 -10.18 -8.18
C SER A 202 19.67 -9.19 -7.51
N GLU A 203 20.06 -9.42 -6.26
CA GLU A 203 21.21 -8.75 -5.67
C GLU A 203 22.40 -8.97 -6.60
N THR A 204 22.92 -7.88 -7.16
CA THR A 204 24.22 -7.90 -7.81
C THR A 204 25.23 -7.55 -6.72
N GLU A 205 26.25 -8.38 -6.52
CA GLU A 205 27.36 -8.05 -5.64
C GLU A 205 27.97 -6.72 -6.11
N GLY A 206 27.72 -5.66 -5.35
CA GLY A 206 28.19 -4.29 -5.58
C GLY A 206 29.21 -3.87 -4.56
#